data_AF-A0A3D2Y1K5-F1
#
_entry.id   AF-A0A3D2Y1K5-F1
#
_cell.length_a   1.000
_cell.length_b   1.000
_cell.length_c   1.000
_cell.angle_alpha   90.00
_cell.angle_beta   90.00
_cell.angle_gamma   90.00
#
_symmetry.space_group_name_H-M   'P 1'
#
loop_
_entity.id
_entity.type
_entity.pdbx_description
1 polymer ?
#
loop_
_entity_poly.entity_id
_entity_poly.type
_entity_poly.pdbx_seq_one_letter_code
_entity_poly.pdbx_strand_id
1 'polypeptide(L)'
;EDNYGTLISPLPDNAVFLTYYRNNIIHLFALPGLVMTAIFAHGKLEKNNILQLIAALYPLLQRELFLHLSQDEALAYTAQLIDAFKQTGMLQQKGRYLALPEADSEQFHSSWLLSRCMQETLQRYAVVLTILKRDKSISRNALERESKTVAERLSKLYGMHSPEFYDKNVLSSFISALRDNHWLDAGEDGSLKYSEEASALRKDIMALVWPEIVQHLQQDILQADREAGADEKV
;
A
#
# COMPACT_ATOMS: atom_id res chain seq x y z
N GLU A 1 27.16 -14.57 18.78
CA GLU A 1 27.66 -15.88 18.30
C GLU A 1 27.05 -16.92 19.21
N ASP A 2 26.30 -17.85 18.63
CA ASP A 2 25.71 -18.98 19.34
C ASP A 2 26.07 -20.28 18.59
N ASN A 3 25.53 -21.43 19.04
CA ASN A 3 25.80 -22.72 18.41
C ASN A 3 25.31 -22.85 16.94
N TYR A 4 24.58 -21.84 16.44
CA TYR A 4 24.07 -21.75 15.08
C TYR A 4 24.79 -20.68 14.24
N GLY A 5 25.80 -20.01 14.82
CA GLY A 5 26.68 -19.07 14.13
C GLY A 5 26.58 -17.63 14.63
N THR A 6 27.05 -16.69 13.81
CA THR A 6 27.04 -15.26 14.13
C THR A 6 25.81 -14.60 13.55
N LEU A 7 24.92 -14.16 14.43
CA LEU A 7 23.84 -13.23 14.09
C LEU A 7 24.43 -11.90 13.64
N ILE A 8 24.12 -11.52 12.40
CA ILE A 8 24.46 -10.23 11.83
C ILE A 8 23.21 -9.37 11.88
N SER A 9 23.31 -8.21 12.54
CA SER A 9 22.27 -7.18 12.54
C SER A 9 22.87 -5.88 11.99
N PRO A 10 22.08 -5.04 11.31
CA PRO A 10 22.48 -3.66 11.08
C PRO A 10 22.87 -2.99 12.39
N LEU A 11 23.96 -2.22 12.37
CA LEU A 11 24.29 -1.30 13.45
C LEU A 11 23.24 -0.17 13.50
N PRO A 12 22.92 0.39 14.68
CA PRO A 12 21.91 1.45 14.82
C PRO A 12 22.10 2.62 13.84
N ASP A 13 23.35 3.06 13.66
CA ASP A 13 23.68 4.19 12.76
C ASP A 13 23.50 3.84 11.27
N ASN A 14 23.52 2.55 10.92
CA ASN A 14 23.32 2.08 9.54
C ASN A 14 21.84 2.01 9.14
N ALA A 15 20.91 2.05 10.10
CA ALA A 15 19.48 1.97 9.81
C ALA A 15 19.02 3.14 8.91
N VAL A 16 19.52 4.35 9.17
CA VAL A 16 19.22 5.54 8.36
C VAL A 16 19.71 5.37 6.92
N PHE A 17 20.92 4.83 6.74
CA PHE A 17 21.48 4.57 5.42
C PHE A 17 20.71 3.47 4.68
N LEU A 18 20.27 2.42 5.36
CA LEU A 18 19.45 1.36 4.76
C LEU A 18 18.09 1.89 4.29
N THR A 19 17.46 2.79 5.05
CA THR A 19 16.23 3.46 4.60
C THR A 19 16.48 4.34 3.37
N TYR A 20 17.60 5.07 3.35
CA TYR A 20 18.01 5.83 2.16
C TYR A 20 18.22 4.93 0.93
N TYR A 21 18.92 3.81 1.09
CA TYR A 21 19.11 2.83 0.01
C TYR A 21 17.80 2.23 -0.47
N ARG A 22 16.90 1.86 0.45
CA ARG A 22 15.56 1.38 0.13
C ARG A 22 14.85 2.40 -0.76
N ASN A 23 14.84 3.68 -0.36
CA ASN A 23 14.17 4.73 -1.13
C ASN A 23 14.75 4.89 -2.54
N ASN A 24 16.06 4.67 -2.73
CA ASN A 24 16.68 4.77 -4.06
C ASN A 24 16.36 3.60 -4.99
N ILE A 25 16.02 2.43 -4.46
CA ILE A 25 15.77 1.22 -5.27
C ILE A 25 14.30 0.83 -5.34
N ILE A 26 13.44 1.36 -4.45
CA ILE A 26 12.04 0.93 -4.34
C ILE A 26 11.27 1.09 -5.66
N HIS A 27 11.62 2.08 -6.46
CA HIS A 27 11.05 2.34 -7.78
C HIS A 27 11.16 1.13 -8.73
N LEU A 28 12.26 0.37 -8.65
CA LEU A 28 12.47 -0.85 -9.43
C LEU A 28 11.55 -1.98 -8.98
N PHE A 29 11.17 -1.97 -7.69
CA PHE A 29 10.38 -3.01 -7.06
C PHE A 29 8.89 -2.67 -6.97
N ALA A 30 8.43 -1.50 -7.42
CA ALA A 30 7.07 -1.05 -7.24
C ALA A 30 6.03 -1.98 -7.91
N LEU A 31 6.14 -2.15 -9.23
CA LEU A 31 5.27 -3.05 -9.99
C LEU A 31 5.46 -4.54 -9.65
N PRO A 32 6.68 -5.10 -9.60
CA PRO A 32 6.85 -6.51 -9.24
C PRO A 32 6.39 -6.80 -7.80
N GLY A 33 6.60 -5.85 -6.88
CA GLY A 33 6.11 -5.90 -5.51
C GLY A 33 4.58 -5.99 -5.45
N LEU A 34 3.88 -5.11 -6.17
CA LEU A 34 2.41 -5.12 -6.21
C LEU A 34 1.81 -6.37 -6.82
N VAL A 35 2.42 -6.90 -7.89
CA VAL A 35 1.98 -8.18 -8.46
C VAL A 35 2.03 -9.27 -7.39
N MET A 36 3.13 -9.35 -6.64
CA MET A 36 3.26 -10.32 -5.55
C MET A 36 2.29 -10.03 -4.42
N THR A 37 2.18 -8.78 -3.95
CA THR A 37 1.23 -8.39 -2.90
C THR A 37 -0.20 -8.81 -3.26
N ALA A 38 -0.63 -8.60 -4.50
CA ALA A 38 -1.95 -9.00 -4.97
C ALA A 38 -2.16 -10.51 -4.86
N ILE A 39 -1.21 -11.31 -5.31
CA ILE A 39 -1.37 -12.76 -5.30
C ILE A 39 -1.29 -13.30 -3.87
N PHE A 40 -0.45 -12.75 -3.00
CA PHE A 40 -0.41 -13.09 -1.58
C PHE A 40 -1.73 -12.75 -0.86
N ALA A 41 -2.28 -11.56 -1.11
CA ALA A 41 -3.53 -11.12 -0.51
C ALA A 41 -4.73 -12.00 -0.87
N HIS A 42 -4.79 -12.45 -2.12
CA HIS A 42 -5.92 -13.20 -2.66
C HIS A 42 -5.70 -14.72 -2.71
N GLY A 43 -4.48 -15.20 -2.45
CA GLY A 43 -4.02 -16.58 -2.58
C GLY A 43 -3.85 -17.06 -4.03
N LYS A 44 -4.78 -16.67 -4.92
CA LYS A 44 -4.71 -16.88 -6.37
C LYS A 44 -5.48 -15.82 -7.14
N LEU A 45 -5.02 -15.44 -8.32
CA LEU A 45 -5.67 -14.43 -9.16
C LEU A 45 -5.56 -14.76 -10.64
N GLU A 46 -6.53 -14.30 -11.43
CA GLU A 46 -6.42 -14.30 -12.89
C GLU A 46 -5.53 -13.14 -13.35
N LYS A 47 -4.79 -13.33 -14.45
CA LYS A 47 -3.89 -12.29 -15.01
C LYS A 47 -4.61 -10.96 -15.22
N ASN A 48 -5.85 -10.99 -15.68
CA ASN A 48 -6.64 -9.78 -15.92
C ASN A 48 -6.96 -9.02 -14.63
N ASN A 49 -7.21 -9.71 -13.52
CA ASN A 49 -7.49 -9.06 -12.23
C ASN A 49 -6.24 -8.34 -11.71
N ILE A 50 -5.05 -8.92 -11.91
CA ILE A 50 -3.78 -8.26 -11.56
C ILE A 50 -3.60 -7.00 -12.42
N LEU A 51 -3.83 -7.09 -13.73
CA LEU A 51 -3.70 -5.94 -14.62
C LEU A 51 -4.70 -4.82 -14.30
N GLN A 52 -5.94 -5.16 -13.93
CA GLN A 52 -6.94 -4.19 -13.47
C GLN A 52 -6.51 -3.49 -12.18
N LEU A 53 -5.99 -4.25 -11.22
CA LEU A 53 -5.48 -3.69 -9.97
C LEU A 53 -4.30 -2.75 -10.23
N ILE A 54 -3.36 -3.13 -11.09
CA ILE A 54 -2.25 -2.26 -11.50
C ILE A 54 -2.77 -1.02 -12.24
N ALA A 55 -3.77 -1.16 -13.12
CA ALA A 55 -4.34 -0.01 -13.82
C ALA A 55 -4.92 1.03 -12.85
N ALA A 56 -5.54 0.59 -11.75
CA ALA A 56 -6.08 1.46 -10.72
C ALA A 56 -5.00 2.10 -9.83
N LEU A 57 -3.96 1.35 -9.45
CA LEU A 57 -2.95 1.81 -8.50
C LEU A 57 -1.78 2.55 -9.16
N TYR A 58 -1.45 2.22 -10.41
CA TYR A 58 -0.27 2.75 -11.08
C TYR A 58 -0.22 4.27 -11.16
N PRO A 59 -1.30 5.00 -11.51
CA PRO A 59 -1.26 6.47 -11.56
C PRO A 59 -0.91 7.12 -10.21
N LEU A 60 -1.30 6.50 -9.10
CA LEU A 60 -1.00 6.99 -7.75
C LEU A 60 0.49 6.81 -7.44
N LEU A 61 1.02 5.62 -7.75
CA LEU A 61 2.42 5.27 -7.57
C LEU A 61 3.34 6.04 -8.49
N GLN A 62 2.94 6.24 -9.75
CA GLN A 62 3.71 6.99 -10.74
C GLN A 62 3.99 8.40 -10.25
N ARG A 63 2.98 9.06 -9.65
CA ARG A 63 3.13 10.39 -9.06
C ARG A 63 4.01 10.39 -7.81
N GLU A 64 3.82 9.43 -6.92
CA GLU A 64 4.57 9.37 -5.65
C GLU A 64 6.04 9.01 -5.86
N LEU A 65 6.29 8.05 -6.74
CA LEU A 65 7.60 7.45 -7.00
C LEU A 65 8.26 8.01 -8.26
N PHE A 66 7.69 9.03 -8.91
CA PHE A 66 8.21 9.62 -10.15
C PHE A 66 8.53 8.56 -11.23
N LEU A 67 7.66 7.56 -11.38
CA LEU A 67 7.88 6.48 -12.34
C LEU A 67 7.75 7.01 -13.78
N HIS A 68 8.62 6.54 -14.67
CA HIS A 68 8.76 7.09 -16.01
C HIS A 68 7.89 6.40 -17.07
N LEU A 69 7.37 5.20 -16.78
CA LEU A 69 6.52 4.48 -17.74
C LEU A 69 5.17 5.18 -17.87
N SER A 70 4.59 5.20 -19.05
CA SER A 70 3.17 5.48 -19.24
C SER A 70 2.30 4.35 -18.64
N GLN A 71 1.00 4.57 -18.53
CA GLN A 71 0.07 3.55 -18.02
C GLN A 71 0.08 2.28 -18.88
N ASP A 72 0.07 2.43 -20.22
CA ASP A 72 0.11 1.29 -21.14
C ASP A 72 1.44 0.53 -21.05
N GLU A 73 2.56 1.24 -20.94
CA GLU A 73 3.88 0.61 -20.74
C GLU A 73 3.96 -0.11 -19.40
N ALA A 74 3.39 0.46 -18.34
CA ALA A 74 3.33 -0.19 -17.03
C ALA A 74 2.49 -1.47 -17.07
N LEU A 75 1.37 -1.49 -17.78
CA LEU A 75 0.55 -2.69 -17.97
C LEU A 75 1.25 -3.74 -18.82
N ALA A 76 1.91 -3.33 -19.90
CA ALA A 76 2.72 -4.22 -20.73
C ALA A 76 3.89 -4.82 -19.93
N TYR A 77 4.60 -4.00 -19.16
CA TYR A 77 5.67 -4.45 -18.28
C TYR A 77 5.16 -5.39 -17.18
N THR A 78 4.00 -5.11 -16.60
CA THR A 78 3.33 -6.02 -15.65
C THR A 78 3.06 -7.39 -16.27
N ALA A 79 2.59 -7.43 -17.52
CA ALA A 79 2.37 -8.68 -18.23
C ALA A 79 3.69 -9.46 -18.43
N GLN A 80 4.79 -8.77 -18.75
CA GLN A 80 6.12 -9.37 -18.87
C GLN A 80 6.65 -9.88 -17.53
N LEU A 81 6.43 -9.13 -16.44
CA LEU A 81 6.79 -9.55 -15.08
C LEU A 81 6.09 -10.84 -14.69
N ILE A 82 4.78 -10.96 -14.97
CA ILE A 82 4.02 -12.19 -14.72
C ILE A 82 4.63 -13.37 -15.49
N ASP A 83 5.05 -13.16 -16.74
CA ASP A 83 5.68 -14.20 -17.53
C ASP A 83 7.07 -14.58 -16.97
N ALA A 84 7.86 -13.60 -16.55
CA ALA A 84 9.15 -13.83 -15.89
C ALA A 84 9.00 -14.59 -14.56
N PHE A 85 8.02 -14.22 -13.72
CA PHE A 85 7.78 -14.93 -12.44
C PHE A 85 7.35 -16.38 -12.63
N LYS A 86 6.62 -16.69 -13.70
CA LYS A 86 6.33 -18.10 -14.04
C LYS A 86 7.60 -18.83 -14.46
N GLN A 87 8.44 -18.21 -15.28
CA GLN A 87 9.70 -18.81 -15.73
C GLN A 87 10.67 -19.08 -14.58
N THR A 88 10.70 -18.21 -13.57
CA THR A 88 11.55 -18.36 -12.37
C THR A 88 10.91 -19.22 -11.27
N GLY A 89 9.69 -19.72 -11.46
CA GLY A 89 8.96 -20.52 -10.47
C GLY A 89 8.39 -19.72 -9.29
N MET A 90 8.48 -18.40 -9.32
CA MET A 90 7.87 -17.50 -8.34
C MET A 90 6.35 -17.40 -8.48
N LEU A 91 5.79 -17.84 -9.61
CA LEU A 91 4.36 -18.04 -9.81
C LEU A 91 4.07 -19.36 -10.50
N GLN A 92 2.96 -19.99 -10.13
CA GLN A 92 2.46 -21.22 -10.73
C GLN A 92 1.16 -20.96 -11.49
N GLN A 93 1.07 -21.44 -12.73
CA GLN A 93 -0.17 -21.43 -13.50
C GLN A 93 -1.03 -22.64 -13.09
N LYS A 94 -2.17 -22.41 -12.44
CA LYS A 94 -3.17 -23.42 -12.07
C LYS A 94 -4.49 -23.15 -12.82
N GLY A 95 -4.62 -23.70 -14.02
CA GLY A 95 -5.75 -23.42 -14.91
C GLY A 95 -5.73 -21.96 -15.38
N ARG A 96 -6.80 -21.20 -15.12
CA ARG A 96 -6.84 -19.74 -15.40
C ARG A 96 -6.20 -18.88 -14.32
N TYR A 97 -5.85 -19.46 -13.17
CA TYR A 97 -5.32 -18.74 -12.02
C TYR A 97 -3.79 -18.80 -11.95
N LEU A 98 -3.20 -17.69 -11.53
CA LEU A 98 -1.83 -17.59 -11.03
C LEU A 98 -1.87 -17.77 -9.52
N ALA A 99 -1.00 -18.63 -9.00
CA ALA A 99 -0.88 -18.91 -7.58
C ALA A 99 0.58 -18.81 -7.13
N LEU A 100 0.77 -18.66 -5.83
CA LEU A 100 2.10 -18.74 -5.22
C LEU A 100 2.70 -20.13 -5.39
N PRO A 101 4.04 -20.26 -5.34
CA PRO A 101 4.69 -21.53 -5.15
C PRO A 101 4.31 -22.14 -3.79
N GLU A 102 4.62 -23.43 -3.63
CA GLU A 102 4.42 -24.11 -2.36
C GLU A 102 5.31 -23.51 -1.26
N ALA A 103 4.83 -23.50 -0.01
CA ALA A 103 5.45 -22.73 1.08
C ALA A 103 6.86 -23.21 1.47
N ASP A 104 7.20 -24.46 1.15
CA ASP A 104 8.50 -25.09 1.38
C ASP A 104 9.49 -24.87 0.23
N SER A 105 9.08 -24.21 -0.85
CA SER A 105 9.94 -23.91 -1.99
C SER A 105 10.82 -22.67 -1.73
N GLU A 106 12.05 -22.67 -2.26
CA GLU A 106 12.96 -21.52 -2.17
C GLU A 106 12.35 -20.25 -2.79
N GLN A 107 11.57 -20.40 -3.87
CA GLN A 107 10.92 -19.29 -4.58
C GLN A 107 9.82 -18.64 -3.75
N PHE A 108 9.21 -19.35 -2.79
CA PHE A 108 8.21 -18.76 -1.90
C PHE A 108 8.81 -17.61 -1.09
N HIS A 109 10.01 -17.78 -0.54
CA HIS A 109 10.66 -16.75 0.25
C HIS A 109 10.94 -15.49 -0.57
N SER A 110 11.49 -15.63 -1.79
CA SER A 110 11.73 -14.49 -2.68
C SER A 110 10.43 -13.78 -3.08
N SER A 111 9.37 -14.54 -3.35
CA SER A 111 8.05 -13.99 -3.69
C SER A 111 7.45 -13.24 -2.51
N TRP A 112 7.60 -13.80 -1.31
CA TRP A 112 7.16 -13.20 -0.06
C TRP A 112 7.92 -11.89 0.23
N LEU A 113 9.24 -11.87 0.11
CA LEU A 113 10.04 -10.65 0.29
C LEU A 113 9.58 -9.54 -0.65
N LEU A 114 9.37 -9.87 -1.93
CA LEU A 114 8.93 -8.93 -2.94
C LEU A 114 7.53 -8.37 -2.63
N SER A 115 6.62 -9.20 -2.11
CA SER A 115 5.26 -8.77 -1.70
C SER A 115 5.25 -7.72 -0.59
N ARG A 116 6.36 -7.57 0.15
CA ARG A 116 6.49 -6.64 1.28
C ARG A 116 6.99 -5.27 0.87
N CYS A 117 7.61 -5.13 -0.31
CA CYS A 117 8.24 -3.87 -0.73
C CYS A 117 7.28 -2.67 -0.67
N MET A 118 6.02 -2.88 -1.09
CA MET A 118 5.01 -1.83 -1.22
C MET A 118 4.06 -1.71 -0.04
N GLN A 119 4.26 -2.49 1.03
CA GLN A 119 3.34 -2.51 2.18
C GLN A 119 3.21 -1.14 2.87
N GLU A 120 4.31 -0.45 3.11
CA GLU A 120 4.26 0.88 3.73
C GLU A 120 3.47 1.90 2.88
N THR A 121 3.64 1.87 1.56
CA THR A 121 2.87 2.73 0.64
C THR A 121 1.38 2.38 0.70
N LEU A 122 1.03 1.10 0.61
CA LEU A 122 -0.36 0.64 0.67
C LEU A 122 -1.02 0.96 2.03
N GLN A 123 -0.27 0.83 3.12
CA GLN A 123 -0.72 1.17 4.46
C GLN A 123 -0.97 2.69 4.60
N ARG A 124 -0.09 3.54 4.05
CA ARG A 124 -0.37 4.99 3.97
C ARG A 124 -1.65 5.29 3.20
N TYR A 125 -1.87 4.60 2.07
CA TYR A 125 -3.08 4.81 1.28
C TYR A 125 -4.32 4.37 2.06
N ALA A 126 -4.24 3.24 2.77
CA ALA A 126 -5.31 2.75 3.61
C ALA A 126 -5.67 3.74 4.73
N VAL A 127 -4.69 4.41 5.35
CA VAL A 127 -4.92 5.47 6.34
C VAL A 127 -5.75 6.60 5.76
N VAL A 128 -5.28 7.20 4.66
CA VAL A 128 -5.93 8.36 4.02
C VAL A 128 -7.35 8.02 3.57
N LEU A 129 -7.53 6.86 2.92
CA LEU A 129 -8.84 6.40 2.45
C LEU A 129 -9.79 6.02 3.59
N THR A 130 -9.27 5.57 4.74
CA THR A 130 -10.08 5.30 5.93
C THR A 130 -10.63 6.59 6.54
N ILE A 131 -9.80 7.63 6.65
CA ILE A 131 -10.23 8.94 7.15
C ILE A 131 -11.26 9.57 6.20
N LEU A 132 -11.00 9.55 4.89
CA LEU A 132 -11.97 10.02 3.89
C LEU A 132 -13.32 9.27 3.99
N LYS A 133 -13.29 7.95 4.20
CA LYS A 133 -14.51 7.15 4.38
C LYS A 133 -15.28 7.56 5.62
N ARG A 134 -14.60 7.90 6.72
CA ARG A 134 -15.20 8.33 7.99
C ARG A 134 -15.90 9.67 7.83
N ASP A 135 -15.15 10.68 7.41
CA ASP A 135 -15.62 12.07 7.46
C ASP A 135 -16.49 12.46 6.27
N LYS A 136 -16.51 11.63 5.20
CA LYS A 136 -17.25 11.78 3.93
C LYS A 136 -16.93 13.02 3.10
N SER A 137 -16.63 14.12 3.77
CA SER A 137 -16.28 15.43 3.23
C SER A 137 -15.30 16.08 4.20
N ILE A 138 -14.07 16.32 3.76
CA ILE A 138 -13.00 16.84 4.62
C ILE A 138 -12.15 17.85 3.86
N SER A 139 -11.70 18.92 4.53
CA SER A 139 -10.72 19.83 3.92
C SER A 139 -9.38 19.13 3.70
N ARG A 140 -8.67 19.46 2.62
CA ARG A 140 -7.34 18.90 2.35
C ARG A 140 -6.38 19.01 3.54
N ASN A 141 -6.34 20.18 4.19
CA ASN A 141 -5.45 20.43 5.32
C ASN A 141 -5.79 19.55 6.54
N ALA A 142 -7.07 19.33 6.80
CA ALA A 142 -7.50 18.43 7.89
C ALA A 142 -7.13 16.97 7.56
N LEU A 143 -7.38 16.53 6.33
CA LEU A 143 -7.03 15.18 5.88
C LEU A 143 -5.53 14.91 5.98
N GLU A 144 -4.68 15.83 5.53
CA GLU A 144 -3.21 15.72 5.66
C GLU A 144 -2.79 15.59 7.12
N ARG A 145 -3.32 16.46 7.99
CA ARG A 145 -2.98 16.48 9.42
C ARG A 145 -3.39 15.18 10.11
N GLU A 146 -4.62 14.73 9.91
CA GLU A 146 -5.14 13.53 10.56
C GLU A 146 -4.48 12.26 10.03
N SER A 147 -4.25 12.18 8.72
CA SER A 147 -3.54 11.05 8.11
C SER A 147 -2.12 10.94 8.68
N LYS A 148 -1.45 12.08 8.87
CA LYS A 148 -0.13 12.12 9.51
C LYS A 148 -0.19 11.60 10.95
N THR A 149 -1.14 12.08 11.77
CA THR A 149 -1.28 11.64 13.16
C THR A 149 -1.55 10.14 13.27
N VAL A 150 -2.41 9.59 12.42
CA VAL A 150 -2.68 8.15 12.38
C VAL A 150 -1.45 7.36 11.94
N ALA A 151 -0.77 7.81 10.87
CA ALA A 151 0.43 7.15 10.36
C ALA A 151 1.57 7.15 11.41
N GLU A 152 1.77 8.24 12.15
CA GLU A 152 2.73 8.30 13.25
C GLU A 152 2.41 7.29 14.37
N ARG A 153 1.12 7.11 14.70
CA ARG A 153 0.68 6.10 15.69
C ARG A 153 0.94 4.68 15.20
N LEU A 154 0.59 4.36 13.97
CA LEU A 154 0.84 3.06 13.35
C LEU A 154 2.34 2.75 13.27
N SER A 155 3.15 3.73 12.87
CA SER A 155 4.60 3.59 12.80
C SER A 155 5.20 3.23 14.17
N LYS A 156 4.75 3.89 15.25
CA LYS A 156 5.18 3.57 16.62
C LYS A 156 4.71 2.20 17.09
N LEU A 157 3.47 1.82 16.77
CA LEU A 157 2.87 0.56 17.24
C LEU A 157 3.46 -0.68 16.55
N TYR A 158 3.72 -0.58 15.25
CA TYR A 158 4.18 -1.71 14.43
C TYR A 158 5.68 -1.65 14.08
N GLY A 159 6.42 -0.69 14.63
CA GLY A 159 7.86 -0.55 14.40
C GLY A 159 8.20 -0.20 12.94
N MET A 160 7.36 0.58 12.26
CA MET A 160 7.71 1.07 10.92
C MET A 160 8.67 2.25 11.08
N HIS A 161 9.94 2.06 10.71
CA HIS A 161 11.00 3.03 10.99
C HIS A 161 11.23 4.04 9.84
N SER A 162 10.48 3.95 8.76
CA SER A 162 10.69 4.77 7.57
C SER A 162 10.08 6.18 7.71
N PRO A 163 10.88 7.26 7.61
CA PRO A 163 10.38 8.64 7.71
C PRO A 163 9.29 8.97 6.70
N GLU A 164 9.31 8.32 5.53
CA GLU A 164 8.31 8.49 4.48
C GLU A 164 6.90 8.02 4.88
N PHE A 165 6.78 7.19 5.93
CA PHE A 165 5.47 6.65 6.35
C PHE A 165 4.50 7.74 6.82
N TYR A 166 5.01 8.80 7.43
CA TYR A 166 4.23 9.92 7.94
C TYR A 166 4.73 11.26 7.41
N ASP A 167 5.50 11.25 6.31
CA ASP A 167 5.97 12.46 5.66
C ASP A 167 4.79 13.25 5.06
N LYS A 168 4.78 14.57 5.32
CA LYS A 168 3.70 15.46 4.89
C LYS A 168 3.63 15.55 3.36
N ASN A 169 4.76 15.63 2.68
CA ASN A 169 4.79 15.81 1.23
C ASN A 169 4.36 14.54 0.51
N VAL A 170 4.75 13.37 1.02
CA VAL A 170 4.28 12.07 0.50
C VAL A 170 2.75 11.97 0.61
N LEU A 171 2.18 12.25 1.78
CA LEU A 171 0.72 12.24 1.99
C LEU A 171 0.01 13.27 1.10
N SER A 172 0.54 14.49 1.00
CA SER A 172 -0.03 15.56 0.18
C SER A 172 0.01 15.23 -1.32
N SER A 173 1.10 14.59 -1.78
CA SER A 173 1.23 14.09 -3.15
C SER A 173 0.19 13.02 -3.45
N PHE A 174 0.00 12.06 -2.53
CA PHE A 174 -1.02 11.03 -2.68
C PHE A 174 -2.45 11.60 -2.72
N ILE A 175 -2.80 12.51 -1.81
CA ILE A 175 -4.12 13.18 -1.82
C ILE A 175 -4.36 13.93 -3.13
N SER A 176 -3.32 14.59 -3.66
CA SER A 176 -3.41 15.24 -4.96
C SER A 176 -3.58 14.21 -6.09
N ALA A 177 -2.89 13.07 -6.03
CA ALA A 177 -3.04 11.98 -6.99
C ALA A 177 -4.47 11.42 -7.01
N LEU A 178 -5.09 11.23 -5.84
CA LEU A 178 -6.47 10.78 -5.74
C LEU A 178 -7.42 11.75 -6.45
N ARG A 179 -7.32 13.05 -6.16
CA ARG A 179 -8.16 14.08 -6.80
C ARG A 179 -7.92 14.16 -8.31
N ASP A 180 -6.66 14.21 -8.73
CA ASP A 180 -6.31 14.41 -10.14
C ASP A 180 -6.64 13.17 -11.00
N ASN A 181 -6.83 12.00 -10.39
CA ASN A 181 -7.32 10.77 -11.04
C ASN A 181 -8.82 10.51 -10.79
N HIS A 182 -9.58 11.53 -10.34
CA HIS A 182 -11.03 11.45 -10.13
C HIS A 182 -11.49 10.39 -9.12
N TRP A 183 -10.63 10.03 -8.16
CA TRP A 183 -11.01 9.20 -7.02
C TRP A 183 -11.69 9.99 -5.91
N LEU A 184 -11.76 11.32 -6.01
CA LEU A 184 -12.39 12.21 -5.03
C LEU A 184 -13.22 13.25 -5.77
N ASP A 185 -14.40 13.53 -5.24
CA ASP A 185 -15.23 14.62 -5.72
C ASP A 185 -14.83 15.94 -5.05
N ALA A 186 -14.97 17.05 -5.77
CA ALA A 186 -14.78 18.38 -5.21
C ALA A 186 -16.09 18.88 -4.57
N GLY A 187 -16.02 19.30 -3.31
CA GLY A 187 -17.09 20.06 -2.67
C GLY A 187 -17.16 21.49 -3.20
N GLU A 188 -18.32 22.12 -3.05
CA GLU A 188 -18.55 23.53 -3.46
C GLU A 188 -17.63 24.51 -2.70
N ASP A 189 -17.21 24.13 -1.50
CA ASP A 189 -16.29 24.85 -0.62
C ASP A 189 -14.81 24.47 -0.83
N GLY A 190 -14.51 23.63 -1.82
CA GLY A 190 -13.18 23.07 -2.06
C GLY A 190 -12.81 21.89 -1.14
N SER A 191 -13.77 21.33 -0.41
CA SER A 191 -13.58 20.10 0.36
C SER A 191 -13.39 18.87 -0.56
N LEU A 192 -12.79 17.82 -0.01
CA LEU A 192 -12.61 16.53 -0.68
C LEU A 192 -13.72 15.60 -0.22
N LYS A 193 -14.56 15.17 -1.16
CA LYS A 193 -15.69 14.27 -0.92
C LYS A 193 -15.33 12.84 -1.31
N TYR A 194 -15.72 11.90 -0.47
CA TYR A 194 -15.52 10.47 -0.68
C TYR A 194 -16.54 9.94 -1.69
N SER A 195 -16.05 9.50 -2.85
CA SER A 195 -16.87 9.01 -3.96
C SER A 195 -17.03 7.48 -3.95
N GLU A 196 -17.82 6.95 -4.90
CA GLU A 196 -17.95 5.50 -5.11
C GLU A 196 -16.64 4.88 -5.60
N GLU A 197 -15.91 5.59 -6.46
CA GLU A 197 -14.59 5.23 -6.96
C GLU A 197 -13.61 5.14 -5.78
N ALA A 198 -13.59 6.14 -4.89
CA ALA A 198 -12.79 6.09 -3.66
C ALA A 198 -13.07 4.83 -2.84
N SER A 199 -14.33 4.40 -2.83
CA SER A 199 -14.77 3.21 -2.12
C SER A 199 -14.30 1.90 -2.74
N ALA A 200 -14.34 1.82 -4.08
CA ALA A 200 -13.77 0.70 -4.82
C ALA A 200 -12.25 0.60 -4.59
N LEU A 201 -11.52 1.71 -4.78
CA LEU A 201 -10.08 1.78 -4.55
C LEU A 201 -9.71 1.40 -3.11
N ARG A 202 -10.45 1.91 -2.12
CA ARG A 202 -10.24 1.55 -0.72
C ARG A 202 -10.44 0.06 -0.48
N LYS A 203 -11.45 -0.56 -1.09
CA LYS A 203 -11.68 -2.00 -0.93
C LYS A 203 -10.48 -2.79 -1.46
N ASP A 204 -9.97 -2.41 -2.62
CA ASP A 204 -8.81 -3.07 -3.23
C ASP A 204 -7.56 -2.89 -2.36
N ILE A 205 -7.25 -1.66 -1.94
CA ILE A 205 -6.09 -1.39 -1.08
C ILE A 205 -6.19 -2.11 0.27
N MET A 206 -7.37 -2.12 0.90
CA MET A 206 -7.55 -2.82 2.18
C MET A 206 -7.37 -4.33 2.06
N ALA A 207 -7.58 -4.93 0.88
CA ALA A 207 -7.28 -6.34 0.66
C ALA A 207 -5.77 -6.61 0.58
N LEU A 208 -4.98 -5.62 0.13
CA LEU A 208 -3.53 -5.75 -0.07
C LEU A 208 -2.70 -5.47 1.19
N VAL A 209 -3.29 -4.81 2.18
CA VAL A 209 -2.64 -4.43 3.44
C VAL A 209 -2.72 -5.57 4.47
N TRP A 210 -1.70 -5.67 5.32
CA TRP A 210 -1.69 -6.68 6.39
C TRP A 210 -2.92 -6.62 7.31
N PRO A 211 -3.48 -7.77 7.70
CA PRO A 211 -4.72 -7.84 8.48
C PRO A 211 -4.70 -7.03 9.77
N GLU A 212 -3.58 -7.00 10.48
CA GLU A 212 -3.44 -6.29 11.75
C GLU A 212 -3.61 -4.78 11.57
N ILE A 213 -3.05 -4.22 10.49
CA ILE A 213 -3.21 -2.80 10.16
C ILE A 213 -4.66 -2.50 9.79
N VAL A 214 -5.27 -3.35 8.95
CA VAL A 214 -6.67 -3.20 8.54
C VAL A 214 -7.59 -3.21 9.76
N GLN A 215 -7.37 -4.14 10.69
CA GLN A 215 -8.15 -4.26 11.92
C GLN A 215 -8.00 -3.01 12.79
N HIS A 216 -6.78 -2.52 12.99
CA HIS A 216 -6.52 -1.30 13.76
C HIS A 216 -7.20 -0.08 13.13
N LEU A 217 -7.10 0.10 11.81
CA LEU A 217 -7.78 1.18 11.08
C LEU A 217 -9.31 1.10 11.24
N GLN A 218 -9.88 -0.12 11.25
CA GLN A 218 -11.32 -0.31 11.39
C GLN A 218 -11.84 -0.13 12.81
N GLN A 219 -11.06 -0.49 13.83
CA GLN A 219 -11.47 -0.37 15.22
C GLN A 219 -11.23 1.06 15.72
N ASP A 220 -10.02 1.59 15.56
CA ASP A 220 -9.63 2.82 16.26
C ASP A 220 -10.06 4.09 15.55
N ILE A 221 -10.18 4.07 14.22
CA ILE A 221 -10.48 5.28 13.44
C ILE A 221 -11.95 5.32 13.05
N LEU A 222 -12.52 4.20 12.60
CA LEU A 222 -13.93 4.16 12.19
C LEU A 222 -14.90 4.02 13.36
N GLN A 223 -14.48 3.57 14.55
CA GLN A 223 -15.37 3.46 15.72
C GLN A 223 -15.23 4.58 16.75
N ALA A 224 -14.20 5.44 16.64
CA ALA A 224 -14.06 6.62 17.51
C ALA A 224 -15.30 7.55 17.48
N ASP A 225 -16.09 7.51 16.40
CA ASP A 225 -17.38 8.23 16.29
C ASP A 225 -18.50 7.65 17.18
N ARG A 226 -18.45 6.37 17.56
CA ARG A 226 -19.52 5.79 18.40
C ARG A 226 -19.47 6.27 19.83
N GLU A 227 -18.28 6.58 20.34
CA GLU A 227 -18.10 7.05 21.71
C GLU A 227 -18.32 8.57 21.79
N ALA A 228 -17.84 9.34 20.81
CA ALA A 228 -18.07 10.79 20.76
C ALA A 228 -19.56 11.17 20.55
N GLY A 229 -20.31 10.40 19.76
CA GLY A 229 -21.75 10.61 19.58
C GLY A 229 -22.65 10.07 20.71
N ALA A 230 -22.10 9.30 21.64
CA ALA A 230 -22.80 8.79 22.82
C ALA A 230 -22.72 9.77 24.00
N ASP A 231 -21.59 10.48 24.15
CA ASP A 231 -21.39 11.50 25.20
C ASP A 231 -22.12 12.83 24.91
N GLU A 232 -22.56 13.10 23.68
CA GLU A 232 -23.43 14.26 23.36
C GLU A 232 -24.92 14.00 23.61
N LYS A 233 -25.31 12.81 24.11
CA LYS A 233 -26.72 12.43 24.37
C LYS A 233 -27.05 12.14 25.84
N VAL A 234 -26.26 12.63 26.78
CA VAL A 234 -26.57 12.55 28.23
C VAL A 234 -26.77 13.93 28.83
#